data_AF-A0A3A6PYL2-F1
#
_entry.id   AF-A0A3A6PYL2-F1
#
_cell.length_a   1.000
_cell.length_b   1.000
_cell.length_c   1.000
_cell.angle_alpha   90.00
_cell.angle_beta   90.00
_cell.angle_gamma   90.00
#
_symmetry.space_group_name_H-M   'P 1'
#
loop_
_entity.id
_entity.type
_entity.pdbx_description
1 polymer ?
#
loop_
_entity_poly.entity_id
_entity_poly.type
_entity_poly.pdbx_seq_one_letter_code
_entity_poly.pdbx_strand_id
1 'polypeptide(L)'
;MTTMDSNSPIGLSVAQWQDLIASCAREAANTPYEKNYGTEVLSMVRPFMSELTPEEAWLFELNVGLFLLRKQSTGRHLGYFAQLAVSETLHAIESQLHNGLPSEIAVKQQGRLLETAAYIRETAMESAGSPPDYLDIYVELWLILVSSAADIPRLFKEELTHLAEGSGKENKLFPLVALAWMRFWLGEDEEAWELLDAAGRHGLEPRQVFRFLRLLEENGEWTRLEAWLSQCANEQVGRSPGSLDAYGRYWDAVVKQLPEAEERMWSAIASLPPYCNSLYVENLMRYGRFRQWIDYQLSLGSDPLGFRAKDLQPIEKEAPESLLPFYHHGVENYVLSKNRDGYKRAVKLLKRLAKLYKKLKREQRWEAYIETFASRNSRLRALQEELRKGGLIP
;
A
#
# COMPACT_ATOMS: atom_id res chain seq x y z
N MET A 1 -56.64 -20.62 11.04
CA MET A 1 -55.67 -21.21 11.98
C MET A 1 -54.90 -22.27 11.21
N THR A 2 -53.79 -21.85 10.61
CA THR A 2 -52.81 -22.75 10.01
C THR A 2 -51.50 -22.38 10.69
N THR A 3 -51.05 -23.30 11.53
CA THR A 3 -49.82 -23.26 12.32
C THR A 3 -48.61 -23.14 11.40
N MET A 4 -48.01 -21.95 11.32
CA MET A 4 -46.61 -21.76 10.95
C MET A 4 -45.82 -21.56 12.24
N ASP A 5 -45.64 -22.66 12.97
CA ASP A 5 -44.64 -22.75 14.04
C ASP A 5 -43.49 -23.60 13.49
N SER A 6 -42.26 -23.19 13.81
CA SER A 6 -40.95 -23.88 13.61
C SER A 6 -40.02 -23.30 12.54
N ASN A 7 -39.76 -21.99 12.55
CA ASN A 7 -38.53 -21.42 11.98
C ASN A 7 -37.87 -20.47 13.00
N SER A 8 -37.68 -20.95 14.24
CA SER A 8 -36.84 -20.20 15.17
C SER A 8 -35.38 -20.31 14.72
N PRO A 9 -34.63 -19.20 14.64
CA PRO A 9 -33.23 -19.19 14.22
C PRO A 9 -32.26 -19.73 15.29
N ILE A 10 -32.79 -20.11 16.46
CA ILE A 10 -32.07 -20.60 17.62
C ILE A 10 -31.50 -21.99 17.30
N GLY A 11 -30.16 -22.07 17.21
CA GLY A 11 -29.44 -23.33 16.99
C GLY A 11 -29.27 -23.75 15.52
N LEU A 12 -29.64 -22.90 14.56
CA LEU A 12 -29.37 -23.14 13.14
C LEU A 12 -27.88 -22.97 12.80
N SER A 13 -27.38 -23.75 11.85
CA SER A 13 -26.04 -23.56 11.27
C SER A 13 -26.02 -22.35 10.33
N VAL A 14 -24.82 -21.84 10.02
CA VAL A 14 -24.66 -20.72 9.09
C VAL A 14 -25.22 -21.06 7.70
N ALA A 15 -25.12 -22.32 7.26
CA ALA A 15 -25.75 -22.74 6.00
C ALA A 15 -27.28 -22.59 6.03
N GLN A 16 -27.92 -22.95 7.15
CA GLN A 16 -29.36 -22.79 7.33
C GLN A 16 -29.77 -21.31 7.47
N TRP A 17 -28.91 -20.48 8.06
CA TRP A 17 -29.10 -19.02 8.04
C TRP A 17 -29.04 -18.47 6.61
N GLN A 18 -28.08 -18.90 5.80
CA GLN A 18 -27.98 -18.49 4.40
C GLN A 18 -29.21 -18.92 3.57
N ASP A 19 -29.77 -20.11 3.84
CA ASP A 19 -31.02 -20.56 3.20
C ASP A 19 -32.24 -19.75 3.64
N LEU A 20 -32.32 -19.37 4.92
CA LEU A 20 -33.37 -18.51 5.45
C LEU A 20 -33.27 -17.11 4.82
N ILE A 21 -32.08 -16.53 4.79
CA ILE A 21 -31.83 -15.23 4.14
C ILE A 21 -32.17 -15.32 2.65
N ALA A 22 -31.82 -16.42 1.97
CA ALA A 22 -32.18 -16.64 0.56
C ALA A 22 -33.70 -16.79 0.35
N SER A 23 -34.45 -17.31 1.33
CA SER A 23 -35.91 -17.35 1.28
C SER A 23 -36.51 -15.95 1.41
N CYS A 24 -36.08 -15.16 2.40
CA CYS A 24 -36.51 -13.76 2.55
C CYS A 24 -36.11 -12.89 1.35
N ALA A 25 -34.93 -13.12 0.78
CA ALA A 25 -34.44 -12.39 -0.38
C ALA A 25 -35.18 -12.73 -1.69
N ARG A 26 -35.89 -13.88 -1.76
CA ARG A 26 -36.80 -14.22 -2.86
C ARG A 26 -38.15 -13.52 -2.75
N GLU A 27 -38.54 -13.12 -1.54
CA GLU A 27 -39.78 -12.38 -1.26
C GLU A 27 -39.62 -10.87 -1.42
N ALA A 28 -38.37 -10.38 -1.50
CA ALA A 28 -38.06 -8.98 -1.77
C ALA A 28 -38.51 -8.57 -3.19
N ALA A 29 -39.14 -7.39 -3.29
CA ALA A 29 -39.70 -6.89 -4.54
C ALA A 29 -38.63 -6.24 -5.45
N ASN A 30 -37.57 -5.70 -4.87
CA ASN A 30 -36.52 -4.99 -5.59
C ASN A 30 -35.43 -5.94 -6.12
N THR A 31 -34.71 -5.50 -7.16
CA THR A 31 -33.58 -6.29 -7.69
C THR A 31 -32.32 -6.08 -6.84
N PRO A 32 -31.37 -7.04 -6.81
CA PRO A 32 -30.13 -6.91 -6.03
C PRO A 32 -29.29 -5.66 -6.32
N TYR A 33 -29.54 -4.97 -7.43
CA TYR A 33 -28.80 -3.81 -7.91
C TYR A 33 -29.46 -2.47 -7.56
N GLU A 34 -30.63 -2.49 -6.94
CA GLU A 34 -31.38 -1.31 -6.51
C GLU A 34 -31.02 -0.92 -5.07
N LYS A 35 -30.97 0.39 -4.82
CA LYS A 35 -30.55 0.97 -3.54
C LYS A 35 -31.35 0.46 -2.32
N ASN A 36 -32.62 0.11 -2.53
CA ASN A 36 -33.52 -0.32 -1.45
C ASN A 36 -33.51 -1.83 -1.19
N TYR A 37 -32.79 -2.62 -1.99
CA TYR A 37 -32.80 -4.08 -1.85
C TYR A 37 -32.16 -4.52 -0.53
N GLY A 38 -31.02 -3.94 -0.16
CA GLY A 38 -30.36 -4.26 1.11
C GLY A 38 -31.22 -3.93 2.33
N THR A 39 -31.90 -2.78 2.30
CA THR A 39 -32.79 -2.35 3.40
C THR A 39 -34.07 -3.18 3.47
N GLU A 40 -34.60 -3.62 2.33
CA GLU A 40 -35.77 -4.51 2.24
C GLU A 40 -35.46 -5.89 2.81
N VAL A 41 -34.35 -6.51 2.40
CA VAL A 41 -33.90 -7.81 2.95
C VAL A 41 -33.64 -7.69 4.46
N LEU A 42 -32.99 -6.63 4.93
CA LEU A 42 -32.79 -6.39 6.37
C LEU A 42 -34.11 -6.23 7.13
N SER A 43 -35.12 -5.59 6.54
CA SER A 43 -36.45 -5.43 7.16
C SER A 43 -37.22 -6.74 7.27
N MET A 44 -37.08 -7.63 6.27
CA MET A 44 -37.68 -8.96 6.25
C MET A 44 -37.03 -9.89 7.26
N VAL A 45 -35.74 -9.67 7.52
CA VAL A 45 -34.92 -10.50 8.42
C VAL A 45 -35.00 -10.02 9.89
N ARG A 46 -35.35 -8.75 10.13
CA ARG A 46 -35.47 -8.13 11.47
C ARG A 46 -36.33 -8.89 12.49
N PRO A 47 -37.48 -9.51 12.13
CA PRO A 47 -38.27 -10.30 13.07
C PRO A 47 -37.48 -11.47 13.67
N PHE A 48 -36.68 -12.15 12.85
CA PHE A 48 -35.85 -13.28 13.29
C PHE A 48 -34.71 -12.84 14.21
N MET A 49 -34.20 -11.61 14.03
CA MET A 49 -33.17 -11.05 14.91
C MET A 49 -33.66 -10.77 16.33
N SER A 50 -34.97 -10.56 16.51
CA SER A 50 -35.56 -10.28 17.83
C SER A 50 -35.63 -11.51 18.74
N GLU A 51 -35.49 -12.71 18.16
CA GLU A 51 -35.47 -13.99 18.89
C GLU A 51 -34.05 -14.45 19.25
N LEU A 52 -33.03 -13.82 18.67
CA LEU A 52 -31.62 -14.16 18.85
C LEU A 52 -31.03 -13.42 20.04
N THR A 53 -30.00 -14.01 20.65
CA THR A 53 -29.19 -13.23 21.61
C THR A 53 -28.45 -12.12 20.86
N PRO A 54 -28.07 -10.99 21.50
CA PRO A 54 -27.38 -9.89 20.83
C PRO A 54 -26.13 -10.32 20.04
N GLU A 55 -25.48 -11.40 20.48
CA GLU A 55 -24.28 -11.98 19.87
C GLU A 55 -24.61 -12.81 18.62
N GLU A 56 -25.69 -13.59 18.68
CA GLU A 56 -26.18 -14.35 17.53
C GLU A 56 -26.75 -13.40 16.47
N ALA A 57 -27.42 -12.33 16.90
CA ALA A 57 -27.90 -11.26 16.03
C ALA A 57 -26.74 -10.57 15.31
N TRP A 58 -25.61 -10.31 16.00
CA TRP A 58 -24.41 -9.76 15.35
C TRP A 58 -23.88 -10.70 14.25
N LEU A 59 -23.70 -11.99 14.55
CA LEU A 59 -23.20 -12.95 13.54
C LEU A 59 -24.16 -13.13 12.36
N PHE A 60 -25.46 -13.06 12.65
CA PHE A 60 -26.49 -13.15 11.65
C PHE A 60 -26.53 -11.90 10.75
N GLU A 61 -26.41 -10.70 11.31
CA GLU A 61 -26.28 -9.44 10.55
C GLU A 61 -25.05 -9.47 9.62
N LEU A 62 -23.92 -9.98 10.11
CA LEU A 62 -22.72 -10.16 9.29
C LEU A 62 -22.99 -11.12 8.11
N ASN A 63 -23.68 -12.23 8.37
CA ASN A 63 -24.05 -13.22 7.34
C ASN A 63 -25.06 -12.67 6.32
N VAL A 64 -25.97 -11.78 6.74
CA VAL A 64 -26.86 -11.03 5.83
C VAL A 64 -26.03 -10.11 4.93
N GLY A 65 -25.08 -9.38 5.49
CA GLY A 65 -24.15 -8.53 4.72
C GLY A 65 -23.37 -9.33 3.68
N LEU A 66 -22.80 -10.48 4.07
CA LEU A 66 -22.06 -11.37 3.18
C LEU A 66 -22.93 -11.96 2.05
N PHE A 67 -24.19 -12.28 2.35
CA PHE A 67 -25.17 -12.73 1.35
C PHE A 67 -25.49 -11.63 0.34
N LEU A 68 -25.78 -10.41 0.82
CA LEU A 68 -26.07 -9.25 -0.02
C LEU A 68 -24.87 -8.93 -0.92
N LEU A 69 -23.67 -8.93 -0.37
CA LEU A 69 -22.42 -8.72 -1.10
C LEU A 69 -22.25 -9.76 -2.22
N ARG A 70 -22.54 -11.04 -1.93
CA ARG A 70 -22.45 -12.12 -2.93
C ARG A 70 -23.41 -11.89 -4.08
N LYS A 71 -24.67 -11.54 -3.79
CA LYS A 71 -25.69 -11.29 -4.81
C LYS A 71 -25.39 -10.06 -5.64
N GLN A 72 -24.95 -8.97 -5.02
CA GLN A 72 -24.62 -7.72 -5.68
C GLN A 72 -23.37 -7.84 -6.57
N SER A 73 -22.41 -8.70 -6.22
CA SER A 73 -21.12 -8.83 -6.92
C SER A 73 -21.13 -9.73 -8.16
N THR A 74 -22.24 -10.41 -8.46
CA THR A 74 -22.32 -11.38 -9.59
C THR A 74 -22.43 -10.73 -10.99
N GLY A 75 -22.47 -9.40 -11.09
CA GLY A 75 -22.58 -8.67 -12.36
C GLY A 75 -21.23 -8.20 -12.92
N ARG A 76 -20.85 -8.64 -14.14
CA ARG A 76 -19.62 -8.22 -14.84
C ARG A 76 -19.53 -6.72 -15.17
N HIS A 77 -20.63 -5.98 -15.09
CA HIS A 77 -20.68 -4.52 -15.22
C HIS A 77 -21.68 -3.95 -14.22
N LEU A 78 -21.23 -3.67 -13.00
CA LEU A 78 -22.05 -2.98 -12.01
C LEU A 78 -22.28 -1.54 -12.51
N GLY A 79 -23.53 -1.20 -12.85
CA GLY A 79 -23.93 0.19 -13.05
C GLY A 79 -23.75 1.01 -11.76
N TYR A 80 -23.83 2.34 -11.86
CA TYR A 80 -23.62 3.26 -10.72
C TYR A 80 -24.36 2.85 -9.43
N PHE A 81 -25.62 2.44 -9.54
CA PHE A 81 -26.43 2.01 -8.39
C PHE A 81 -25.99 0.68 -7.77
N ALA A 82 -25.47 -0.23 -8.59
CA ALA A 82 -24.97 -1.50 -8.11
C ALA A 82 -23.63 -1.31 -7.38
N GLN A 83 -22.76 -0.42 -7.86
CA GLN A 83 -21.53 -0.04 -7.15
C GLN A 83 -21.83 0.67 -5.83
N LEU A 84 -22.84 1.55 -5.81
CA LEU A 84 -23.28 2.22 -4.58
C LEU A 84 -23.82 1.21 -3.56
N ALA A 85 -24.65 0.26 -3.99
CA ALA A 85 -25.20 -0.78 -3.10
C ALA A 85 -24.11 -1.70 -2.53
N VAL A 86 -23.11 -2.08 -3.33
CA VAL A 86 -21.92 -2.82 -2.85
C VAL A 86 -21.16 -2.00 -1.82
N SER A 87 -20.89 -0.72 -2.11
CA SER A 87 -20.16 0.17 -1.20
C SER A 87 -20.89 0.40 0.13
N GLU A 88 -22.22 0.57 0.11
CA GLU A 88 -23.03 0.72 1.33
C GLU A 88 -23.01 -0.57 2.17
N THR A 89 -23.11 -1.73 1.50
CA THR A 89 -23.05 -3.05 2.16
C THR A 89 -21.67 -3.30 2.77
N LEU A 90 -20.59 -2.99 2.04
CA LEU A 90 -19.22 -3.10 2.54
C LEU A 90 -19.00 -2.20 3.75
N HIS A 91 -19.44 -0.94 3.69
CA HIS A 91 -19.29 -0.01 4.80
C HIS A 91 -20.05 -0.48 6.06
N ALA A 92 -21.22 -1.09 5.90
CA ALA A 92 -21.97 -1.66 7.01
C ALA A 92 -21.21 -2.84 7.65
N ILE A 93 -20.65 -3.75 6.83
CA ILE A 93 -19.83 -4.87 7.32
C ILE A 93 -18.58 -4.36 8.04
N GLU A 94 -17.85 -3.41 7.45
CA GLU A 94 -16.64 -2.82 8.05
C GLU A 94 -16.95 -2.13 9.39
N SER A 95 -18.03 -1.34 9.44
CA SER A 95 -18.45 -0.69 10.69
C SER A 95 -18.79 -1.71 11.77
N GLN A 96 -19.45 -2.81 11.40
CA GLN A 96 -19.81 -3.88 12.31
C GLN A 96 -18.58 -4.64 12.83
N LEU A 97 -17.62 -4.95 11.96
CA LEU A 97 -16.35 -5.57 12.34
C LEU A 97 -15.52 -4.64 13.25
N HIS A 98 -15.52 -3.34 12.98
CA HIS A 98 -14.82 -2.35 13.82
C HIS A 98 -15.44 -2.19 15.21
N ASN A 99 -16.76 -2.30 15.33
CA ASN A 99 -17.45 -2.29 16.63
C ASN A 99 -17.11 -3.52 17.48
N GLY A 100 -16.60 -4.58 16.84
CA GLY A 100 -16.01 -5.75 17.48
C GLY A 100 -17.01 -6.68 18.17
N LEU A 101 -16.55 -7.89 18.44
CA LEU A 101 -17.19 -8.86 19.33
C LEU A 101 -16.33 -8.97 20.59
N PRO A 102 -16.89 -8.87 21.81
CA PRO A 102 -16.12 -9.12 23.02
C PRO A 102 -15.51 -10.53 23.03
N SER A 103 -14.26 -10.66 23.48
CA SER A 103 -13.47 -11.90 23.36
C SER A 103 -14.14 -13.11 24.02
N GLU A 104 -14.83 -12.90 25.14
CA GLU A 104 -15.58 -13.93 25.88
C GLU A 104 -16.74 -14.54 25.07
N ILE A 105 -17.31 -13.74 24.17
CA ILE A 105 -18.42 -14.13 23.31
C ILE A 105 -17.89 -14.83 22.06
N ALA A 106 -16.79 -14.32 21.49
CA ALA A 106 -16.12 -14.95 20.36
C ALA A 106 -15.70 -16.40 20.68
N VAL A 107 -15.28 -16.68 21.93
CA VAL A 107 -15.04 -18.05 22.42
C VAL A 107 -16.31 -18.91 22.37
N LYS A 108 -17.45 -18.40 22.84
CA LYS A 108 -18.71 -19.15 22.89
C LYS A 108 -19.28 -19.45 21.49
N GLN A 109 -19.05 -18.56 20.54
CA GLN A 109 -19.58 -18.66 19.17
C GLN A 109 -18.51 -19.08 18.13
N GLN A 110 -17.39 -19.64 18.60
CA GLN A 110 -16.26 -20.04 17.75
C GLN A 110 -16.69 -20.96 16.59
N GLY A 111 -17.60 -21.91 16.83
CA GLY A 111 -18.12 -22.79 15.78
C GLY A 111 -18.80 -22.03 14.64
N ARG A 112 -19.64 -21.03 14.96
CA ARG A 112 -20.35 -20.23 13.94
C ARG A 112 -19.43 -19.25 13.21
N LEU A 113 -18.40 -18.76 13.89
CA LEU A 113 -17.35 -17.95 13.26
C LEU A 113 -16.57 -18.77 12.22
N LEU A 114 -16.21 -20.02 12.53
CA LEU A 114 -15.56 -20.93 11.59
C LEU A 114 -16.47 -21.30 10.40
N GLU A 115 -17.76 -21.52 10.65
CA GLU A 115 -18.73 -21.73 9.57
C GLU A 115 -18.87 -20.49 8.67
N THR A 116 -18.83 -19.29 9.25
CA THR A 116 -18.85 -18.02 8.49
C THR A 116 -17.57 -17.85 7.65
N ALA A 117 -16.40 -18.21 8.20
CA ALA A 117 -15.14 -18.24 7.47
C ALA A 117 -15.20 -19.22 6.28
N ALA A 118 -15.77 -20.41 6.48
CA ALA A 118 -15.98 -21.39 5.42
C ALA A 118 -16.89 -20.85 4.30
N TYR A 119 -17.98 -20.18 4.67
CA TYR A 119 -18.88 -19.54 3.70
C TYR A 119 -18.18 -18.45 2.87
N ILE A 120 -17.35 -17.60 3.50
CA ILE A 120 -16.56 -16.59 2.80
C ILE A 120 -15.59 -17.26 1.83
N ARG A 121 -14.87 -18.30 2.28
CA ARG A 121 -13.92 -19.07 1.47
C ARG A 121 -14.60 -19.67 0.23
N GLU A 122 -15.71 -20.38 0.41
CA GLU A 122 -16.44 -20.97 -0.72
C GLU A 122 -16.92 -19.92 -1.71
N THR A 123 -17.48 -18.82 -1.20
CA THR A 123 -18.00 -17.72 -2.02
C THR A 123 -16.90 -17.01 -2.81
N ALA A 124 -15.78 -16.69 -2.16
CA ALA A 124 -14.68 -15.95 -2.76
C ALA A 124 -13.92 -16.78 -3.80
N MET A 125 -13.88 -18.11 -3.62
CA MET A 125 -13.22 -19.03 -4.54
C MET A 125 -14.07 -19.34 -5.78
N GLU A 126 -15.40 -19.34 -5.66
CA GLU A 126 -16.33 -19.65 -6.76
C GLU A 126 -16.48 -18.55 -7.80
N SER A 127 -16.31 -17.29 -7.42
CA SER A 127 -16.53 -16.16 -8.33
C SER A 127 -15.21 -15.47 -8.69
N ALA A 128 -14.81 -15.57 -9.97
CA ALA A 128 -13.67 -14.84 -10.55
C ALA A 128 -13.76 -13.31 -10.42
N GLY A 129 -14.96 -12.76 -10.16
CA GLY A 129 -15.21 -11.32 -10.00
C GLY A 129 -15.47 -10.89 -8.56
N SER A 130 -15.15 -11.74 -7.57
CA SER A 130 -15.35 -11.39 -6.16
C SER A 130 -14.58 -10.12 -5.80
N PRO A 131 -15.20 -9.15 -5.10
CA PRO A 131 -14.51 -7.98 -4.61
C PRO A 131 -13.26 -8.38 -3.80
N PRO A 132 -12.14 -7.66 -3.96
CA PRO A 132 -10.94 -7.86 -3.13
C PRO A 132 -11.25 -7.71 -1.63
N ASP A 133 -12.34 -7.02 -1.29
CA ASP A 133 -12.79 -6.76 0.08
C ASP A 133 -13.25 -8.03 0.84
N TYR A 134 -13.55 -9.14 0.13
CA TYR A 134 -13.78 -10.43 0.79
C TYR A 134 -12.54 -10.93 1.53
N LEU A 135 -11.33 -10.66 1.02
CA LEU A 135 -10.10 -10.92 1.76
C LEU A 135 -10.03 -10.07 3.01
N ASP A 136 -10.45 -8.81 2.92
CA ASP A 136 -10.35 -7.90 4.04
C ASP A 136 -11.27 -8.33 5.20
N ILE A 137 -12.51 -8.70 4.87
CA ILE A 137 -13.51 -9.24 5.81
C ILE A 137 -13.04 -10.57 6.41
N TYR A 138 -12.50 -11.47 5.58
CA TYR A 138 -11.99 -12.76 6.02
C TYR A 138 -10.88 -12.60 7.07
N VAL A 139 -9.92 -11.72 6.81
CA VAL A 139 -8.80 -11.49 7.74
C VAL A 139 -9.28 -10.83 9.03
N GLU A 140 -10.23 -9.90 8.99
CA GLU A 140 -10.79 -9.30 10.22
C GLU A 140 -11.47 -10.36 11.09
N LEU A 141 -12.24 -11.26 10.48
CA LEU A 141 -12.89 -12.35 11.20
C LEU A 141 -11.87 -13.29 11.86
N TRP A 142 -10.76 -13.57 11.17
CA TRP A 142 -9.67 -14.34 11.75
C TRP A 142 -8.93 -13.60 12.87
N LEU A 143 -8.74 -12.28 12.79
CA LEU A 143 -8.17 -11.51 13.90
C LEU A 143 -9.06 -11.58 15.17
N ILE A 144 -10.38 -11.58 15.00
CA ILE A 144 -11.34 -11.80 16.11
C ILE A 144 -11.20 -13.23 16.67
N LEU A 145 -11.04 -14.24 15.80
CA LEU A 145 -10.83 -15.64 16.24
C LEU A 145 -9.49 -15.83 16.97
N VAL A 146 -8.42 -15.21 16.48
CA VAL A 146 -7.08 -15.31 17.06
C VAL A 146 -7.00 -14.61 18.41
N SER A 147 -7.68 -13.47 18.57
CA SER A 147 -7.73 -12.76 19.85
C SER A 147 -8.60 -13.44 20.92
N SER A 148 -9.39 -14.46 20.55
CA SER A 148 -10.34 -15.13 21.45
C SER A 148 -10.02 -16.60 21.71
N ALA A 149 -9.41 -17.35 20.79
CA ALA A 149 -9.25 -18.80 20.91
C ALA A 149 -8.05 -19.24 21.78
N ALA A 150 -8.22 -20.34 22.53
CA ALA A 150 -7.15 -20.95 23.35
C ALA A 150 -6.27 -21.97 22.59
N ASP A 151 -6.76 -22.56 21.48
CA ASP A 151 -6.06 -23.59 20.67
C ASP A 151 -5.83 -23.12 19.22
N ILE A 152 -5.17 -21.98 19.09
CA ILE A 152 -4.93 -21.25 17.83
C ILE A 152 -4.16 -22.08 16.76
N PRO A 153 -3.07 -22.81 17.08
CA PRO A 153 -2.24 -23.48 16.06
C PRO A 153 -2.95 -24.64 15.34
N ARG A 154 -3.94 -25.26 15.99
CA ARG A 154 -4.70 -26.36 15.39
C ARG A 154 -5.66 -25.84 14.33
N LEU A 155 -6.35 -24.74 14.62
CA LEU A 155 -7.31 -24.12 13.70
C LEU A 155 -6.64 -23.64 12.42
N PHE A 156 -5.44 -23.06 12.52
CA PHE A 156 -4.67 -22.67 11.34
C PHE A 156 -4.28 -23.85 10.46
N LYS A 157 -3.92 -24.99 11.05
CA LYS A 157 -3.57 -26.20 10.28
C LYS A 157 -4.79 -26.79 9.56
N GLU A 158 -5.94 -26.82 10.22
CA GLU A 158 -7.21 -27.24 9.62
C GLU A 158 -7.61 -26.28 8.47
N GLU A 159 -7.45 -24.97 8.66
CA GLU A 159 -7.74 -23.98 7.62
C GLU A 159 -6.75 -24.06 6.44
N LEU A 160 -5.46 -24.29 6.70
CA LEU A 160 -4.45 -24.53 5.66
C LEU A 160 -4.84 -25.71 4.77
N THR A 161 -5.34 -26.81 5.35
CA THR A 161 -5.80 -27.97 4.57
C THR A 161 -7.01 -27.62 3.69
N HIS A 162 -7.99 -26.89 4.22
CA HIS A 162 -9.17 -26.48 3.44
C HIS A 162 -8.83 -25.52 2.29
N LEU A 163 -7.90 -24.58 2.51
CA LEU A 163 -7.45 -23.65 1.49
C LEU A 163 -6.60 -24.33 0.40
N ALA A 164 -5.78 -25.32 0.77
CA ALA A 164 -4.98 -26.09 -0.18
C ALA A 164 -5.84 -26.97 -1.10
N GLU A 165 -6.85 -27.66 -0.54
CA GLU A 165 -7.79 -28.51 -1.29
C GLU A 165 -8.67 -27.72 -2.26
N GLY A 166 -9.00 -26.46 -1.93
CA GLY A 166 -9.84 -25.61 -2.76
C GLY A 166 -9.12 -24.89 -3.92
N SER A 167 -7.78 -24.91 -3.97
CA SER A 167 -6.91 -24.05 -4.81
C SER A 167 -7.10 -24.13 -6.34
N GLY A 168 -8.09 -24.89 -6.83
CA GLY A 168 -8.44 -25.07 -8.24
C GLY A 168 -9.62 -24.25 -8.80
N LYS A 169 -10.27 -23.35 -8.03
CA LYS A 169 -11.41 -22.53 -8.51
C LYS A 169 -10.96 -21.18 -9.12
N GLU A 170 -11.85 -20.51 -9.86
CA GLU A 170 -11.54 -19.41 -10.80
C GLU A 170 -10.78 -18.21 -10.20
N ASN A 171 -10.87 -17.98 -8.89
CA ASN A 171 -10.15 -16.93 -8.17
C ASN A 171 -8.88 -17.47 -7.47
N LYS A 172 -7.71 -17.22 -8.07
CA LYS A 172 -6.41 -17.65 -7.53
C LYS A 172 -5.82 -16.69 -6.49
N LEU A 173 -6.26 -15.44 -6.44
CA LEU A 173 -5.71 -14.43 -5.53
C LEU A 173 -6.10 -14.73 -4.08
N PHE A 174 -7.40 -14.99 -3.85
CA PHE A 174 -7.95 -15.24 -2.52
C PHE A 174 -7.21 -16.34 -1.74
N PRO A 175 -7.09 -17.58 -2.26
CA PRO A 175 -6.46 -18.66 -1.51
C PRO A 175 -4.97 -18.39 -1.23
N LEU A 176 -4.24 -17.76 -2.15
CA LEU A 176 -2.82 -17.45 -1.94
C LEU A 176 -2.61 -16.48 -0.77
N VAL A 177 -3.41 -15.39 -0.72
CA VAL A 177 -3.32 -14.40 0.36
C VAL A 177 -3.82 -14.98 1.68
N ALA A 178 -4.92 -15.75 1.67
CA ALA A 178 -5.43 -16.41 2.86
C ALA A 178 -4.44 -17.44 3.44
N LEU A 179 -3.78 -18.23 2.59
CA LEU A 179 -2.70 -19.14 3.00
C LEU A 179 -1.53 -18.36 3.60
N ALA A 180 -1.12 -17.24 3.00
CA ALA A 180 -0.05 -16.39 3.54
C ALA A 180 -0.38 -15.87 4.95
N TRP A 181 -1.64 -15.51 5.23
CA TRP A 181 -2.09 -15.13 6.58
C TRP A 181 -1.98 -16.26 7.59
N MET A 182 -2.38 -17.48 7.23
CA MET A 182 -2.25 -18.64 8.13
C MET A 182 -0.78 -18.96 8.45
N ARG A 183 0.08 -18.92 7.43
CA ARG A 183 1.53 -19.13 7.60
C ARG A 183 2.16 -18.02 8.44
N PHE A 184 1.76 -16.77 8.22
CA PHE A 184 2.20 -15.63 9.02
C PHE A 184 1.88 -15.78 10.51
N TRP A 185 0.67 -16.24 10.86
CA TRP A 185 0.31 -16.48 12.26
C TRP A 185 0.98 -17.71 12.87
N LEU A 186 1.39 -18.69 12.06
CA LEU A 186 2.21 -19.82 12.49
C LEU A 186 3.69 -19.48 12.66
N GLY A 187 4.12 -18.28 12.24
CA GLY A 187 5.53 -17.86 12.25
C GLY A 187 6.35 -18.38 11.05
N GLU A 188 5.68 -18.94 10.05
CA GLU A 188 6.23 -19.50 8.81
C GLU A 188 6.31 -18.37 7.76
N ASP A 189 7.13 -17.36 8.04
CA ASP A 189 7.21 -16.12 7.25
C ASP A 189 7.77 -16.35 5.84
N GLU A 190 8.71 -17.28 5.67
CA GLU A 190 9.33 -17.59 4.38
C GLU A 190 8.30 -18.16 3.38
N GLU A 191 7.50 -19.13 3.82
CA GLU A 191 6.42 -19.68 2.99
C GLU A 191 5.34 -18.63 2.69
N ALA A 192 5.07 -17.71 3.62
CA ALA A 192 4.14 -16.61 3.40
C ALA A 192 4.61 -15.67 2.29
N TRP A 193 5.92 -15.36 2.22
CA TRP A 193 6.48 -14.52 1.16
C TRP A 193 6.37 -15.16 -0.22
N GLU A 194 6.64 -16.47 -0.34
CA GLU A 194 6.50 -17.19 -1.62
C GLU A 194 5.06 -17.15 -2.14
N LEU A 195 4.09 -17.30 -1.24
CA LEU A 195 2.66 -17.22 -1.56
C LEU A 195 2.25 -15.80 -2.00
N LEU A 196 2.80 -14.76 -1.37
CA LEU A 196 2.54 -13.37 -1.75
C LEU A 196 3.19 -13.00 -3.10
N ASP A 197 4.38 -13.51 -3.41
CA ASP A 197 4.99 -13.33 -4.73
C ASP A 197 4.13 -13.98 -5.83
N ALA A 198 3.64 -15.21 -5.58
CA ALA A 198 2.72 -15.87 -6.48
C ALA A 198 1.40 -15.09 -6.63
N ALA A 199 0.88 -14.52 -5.54
CA ALA A 199 -0.32 -13.68 -5.54
C ALA A 199 -0.12 -12.37 -6.34
N GLY A 200 1.10 -11.84 -6.39
CA GLY A 200 1.47 -10.67 -7.20
C GLY A 200 1.08 -10.79 -8.67
N ARG A 201 1.10 -12.01 -9.24
CA ARG A 201 0.72 -12.27 -10.64
C ARG A 201 -0.79 -12.23 -10.87
N HIS A 202 -1.58 -12.24 -9.80
CA HIS A 202 -3.04 -12.31 -9.81
C HIS A 202 -3.72 -11.01 -9.36
N GLY A 203 -2.96 -9.91 -9.26
CA GLY A 203 -3.51 -8.59 -8.92
C GLY A 203 -3.49 -8.26 -7.43
N LEU A 204 -2.50 -8.77 -6.68
CA LEU A 204 -2.28 -8.40 -5.28
C LEU A 204 -2.13 -6.88 -5.14
N GLU A 205 -2.94 -6.28 -4.27
CA GLU A 205 -2.91 -4.85 -4.04
C GLU A 205 -1.94 -4.50 -2.89
N PRO A 206 -1.19 -3.38 -2.96
CA PRO A 206 -0.28 -2.99 -1.88
C PRO A 206 -0.95 -2.87 -0.51
N ARG A 207 -2.24 -2.49 -0.45
CA ARG A 207 -2.99 -2.41 0.82
C ARG A 207 -3.04 -3.75 1.56
N GLN A 208 -3.09 -4.85 0.84
CA GLN A 208 -3.17 -6.21 1.40
C GLN A 208 -1.84 -6.60 2.05
N VAL A 209 -0.72 -6.20 1.45
CA VAL A 209 0.63 -6.41 2.01
C VAL A 209 0.87 -5.52 3.23
N PHE A 210 0.47 -4.25 3.18
CA PHE A 210 0.67 -3.33 4.32
C PHE A 210 -0.07 -3.73 5.58
N ARG A 211 -1.13 -4.54 5.46
CA ARG A 211 -1.87 -5.03 6.63
C ARG A 211 -1.03 -5.99 7.49
N PHE A 212 -0.17 -6.80 6.89
CA PHE A 212 0.82 -7.59 7.63
C PHE A 212 1.79 -6.69 8.40
N LEU A 213 2.32 -5.66 7.73
CA LEU A 213 3.27 -4.70 8.31
C LEU A 213 2.65 -3.92 9.48
N ARG A 214 1.37 -3.54 9.35
CA ARG A 214 0.62 -2.89 10.42
C ARG A 214 0.50 -3.77 11.66
N LEU A 215 0.15 -5.04 11.52
CA LEU A 215 0.03 -5.95 12.66
C LEU A 215 1.38 -6.20 13.35
N LEU A 216 2.46 -6.33 12.58
CA LEU A 216 3.80 -6.46 13.15
C LEU A 216 4.23 -5.20 13.92
N GLU A 217 3.88 -4.01 13.41
CA GLU A 217 4.11 -2.74 14.12
C GLU A 217 3.28 -2.65 15.42
N GLU A 218 1.99 -2.99 15.36
CA GLU A 218 1.07 -2.97 16.51
C GLU A 218 1.49 -3.97 17.60
N ASN A 219 2.00 -5.14 17.22
CA ASN A 219 2.53 -6.15 18.14
C ASN A 219 3.96 -5.85 18.64
N GLY A 220 4.64 -4.85 18.07
CA GLY A 220 6.02 -4.49 18.42
C GLY A 220 7.07 -5.52 17.97
N GLU A 221 6.79 -6.32 16.95
CA GLU A 221 7.67 -7.36 16.42
C GLU A 221 8.66 -6.78 15.40
N TRP A 222 9.55 -5.89 15.86
CA TRP A 222 10.42 -5.08 15.00
C TRP A 222 11.39 -5.89 14.12
N THR A 223 11.88 -7.04 14.59
CA THR A 223 12.79 -7.91 13.84
C THR A 223 12.07 -8.61 12.68
N ARG A 224 10.86 -9.10 12.91
CA ARG A 224 10.01 -9.66 11.84
C ARG A 224 9.55 -8.57 10.89
N LEU A 225 9.18 -7.38 11.39
CA LEU A 225 8.82 -6.24 10.56
C LEU A 225 9.94 -5.83 9.61
N GLU A 226 11.19 -5.81 10.07
CA GLU A 226 12.35 -5.54 9.22
C GLU A 226 12.50 -6.57 8.10
N ALA A 227 12.46 -7.86 8.44
CA ALA A 227 12.55 -8.94 7.45
C ALA A 227 11.42 -8.85 6.41
N TRP A 228 10.20 -8.59 6.86
CA TRP A 228 9.05 -8.38 6.01
C TRP A 228 9.21 -7.16 5.10
N LEU A 229 9.72 -6.03 5.60
CA LEU A 229 9.98 -4.85 4.76
C LEU A 229 11.05 -5.13 3.70
N SER A 230 12.13 -5.82 4.07
CA SER A 230 13.19 -6.21 3.15
C SER A 230 12.70 -7.11 2.01
N GLN A 231 11.73 -8.00 2.26
CA GLN A 231 11.17 -8.90 1.25
C GLN A 231 9.95 -8.32 0.51
N CYS A 232 9.18 -7.45 1.16
CA CYS A 232 8.06 -6.72 0.54
C CYS A 232 8.53 -5.59 -0.38
N ALA A 233 9.85 -5.42 -0.53
CA ALA A 233 10.50 -4.66 -1.59
C ALA A 233 10.18 -5.26 -2.96
N ASN A 234 8.95 -5.06 -3.44
CA ASN A 234 8.50 -5.53 -4.75
C ASN A 234 8.10 -4.36 -5.66
N GLU A 235 8.02 -4.63 -6.96
CA GLU A 235 7.63 -3.63 -7.96
C GLU A 235 6.23 -3.02 -7.69
N GLN A 236 5.37 -3.72 -6.95
CA GLN A 236 3.99 -3.30 -6.70
C GLN A 236 3.91 -2.17 -5.67
N VAL A 237 4.73 -2.24 -4.61
CA VAL A 237 4.82 -1.17 -3.60
C VAL A 237 5.28 0.14 -4.23
N GLY A 238 6.19 0.08 -5.21
CA GLY A 238 6.71 1.27 -5.89
C GLY A 238 5.79 1.87 -6.97
N ARG A 239 4.75 1.17 -7.41
CA ARG A 239 3.82 1.69 -8.44
C ARG A 239 2.68 2.54 -7.89
N SER A 240 2.41 2.46 -6.58
CA SER A 240 1.29 3.16 -5.94
C SER A 240 1.79 4.40 -5.15
N PRO A 241 1.35 5.63 -5.50
CA PRO A 241 1.84 6.86 -4.88
C PRO A 241 1.72 6.93 -3.35
N GLY A 242 0.67 6.35 -2.75
CA GLY A 242 0.51 6.34 -1.29
C GLY A 242 1.24 5.21 -0.58
N SER A 243 1.68 4.20 -1.33
CA SER A 243 2.33 3.00 -0.79
C SER A 243 3.81 3.25 -0.47
N LEU A 244 4.47 4.11 -1.25
CA LEU A 244 5.87 4.51 -1.02
C LEU A 244 6.04 5.28 0.29
N ASP A 245 5.17 6.24 0.57
CA ASP A 245 5.22 7.02 1.81
C ASP A 245 4.99 6.13 3.04
N ALA A 246 4.01 5.22 2.95
CA ALA A 246 3.75 4.25 4.01
C ALA A 246 4.95 3.32 4.24
N TYR A 247 5.56 2.81 3.16
CA TYR A 247 6.75 1.96 3.22
C TYR A 247 7.94 2.69 3.87
N GLY A 248 8.16 3.96 3.53
CA GLY A 248 9.15 4.82 4.20
C GLY A 248 8.88 5.00 5.69
N ARG A 249 7.61 5.23 6.08
CA ARG A 249 7.21 5.35 7.49
C ARG A 249 7.52 4.09 8.30
N TYR A 250 7.30 2.91 7.73
CA TYR A 250 7.59 1.65 8.42
C TYR A 250 9.10 1.45 8.61
N TRP A 251 9.91 1.76 7.59
CA TRP A 251 11.37 1.73 7.73
C TRP A 251 11.88 2.71 8.78
N ASP A 252 11.33 3.92 8.84
CA ASP A 252 11.65 4.89 9.89
C ASP A 252 11.32 4.36 11.30
N ALA A 253 10.16 3.71 11.44
CA ALA A 253 9.74 3.12 12.71
C ALA A 253 10.69 1.99 13.14
N VAL A 254 11.08 1.12 12.20
CA VAL A 254 12.06 0.05 12.44
C VAL A 254 13.43 0.62 12.80
N VAL A 255 13.98 1.56 12.02
CA VAL A 255 15.31 2.14 12.26
C VAL A 255 15.38 2.89 13.59
N LYS A 256 14.27 3.51 14.02
CA LYS A 256 14.17 4.17 15.34
C LYS A 256 14.36 3.18 16.49
N GLN A 257 13.90 1.94 16.35
CA GLN A 257 13.99 0.90 17.39
C GLN A 257 15.23 0.00 17.21
N LEU A 258 15.61 -0.26 15.95
CA LEU A 258 16.73 -1.10 15.52
C LEU A 258 17.65 -0.29 14.59
N PRO A 259 18.60 0.48 15.12
CA PRO A 259 19.53 1.27 14.30
C PRO A 259 20.37 0.41 13.33
N GLU A 260 20.62 -0.85 13.69
CA GLU A 260 21.33 -1.84 12.86
C GLU A 260 20.59 -2.18 11.56
N ALA A 261 19.28 -1.93 11.50
CA ALA A 261 18.46 -2.15 10.31
C ALA A 261 18.66 -1.07 9.23
N GLU A 262 19.36 0.04 9.52
CA GLU A 262 19.57 1.12 8.55
C GLU A 262 20.29 0.60 7.28
N GLU A 263 21.30 -0.26 7.42
CA GLU A 263 22.01 -0.81 6.26
C GLU A 263 21.11 -1.67 5.37
N ARG A 264 20.20 -2.45 5.99
CA ARG A 264 19.23 -3.27 5.26
C ARG A 264 18.17 -2.42 4.58
N MET A 265 17.69 -1.37 5.24
CA MET A 265 16.83 -0.35 4.63
C MET A 265 17.45 0.20 3.35
N TRP A 266 18.73 0.60 3.41
CA TRP A 266 19.44 1.12 2.25
C TRP A 266 19.54 0.11 1.12
N SER A 267 19.86 -1.15 1.44
CA SER A 267 19.92 -2.24 0.47
C SER A 267 18.57 -2.45 -0.21
N ALA A 268 17.49 -2.52 0.57
CA ALA A 268 16.14 -2.71 0.07
C ALA A 268 15.70 -1.55 -0.84
N ILE A 269 15.85 -0.30 -0.40
CA ILE A 269 15.45 0.87 -1.21
C ILE A 269 16.30 1.00 -2.48
N ALA A 270 17.61 0.72 -2.40
CA ALA A 270 18.51 0.78 -3.54
C ALA A 270 18.26 -0.32 -4.59
N SER A 271 17.61 -1.43 -4.20
CA SER A 271 17.26 -2.53 -5.12
C SER A 271 16.01 -2.26 -5.99
N LEU A 272 15.21 -1.24 -5.63
CA LEU A 272 13.91 -0.94 -6.25
C LEU A 272 13.83 0.20 -7.30
N PRO A 273 14.90 0.87 -7.75
CA PRO A 273 14.82 1.77 -8.90
C PRO A 273 14.29 1.05 -10.16
N PRO A 274 13.40 1.67 -10.96
CA PRO A 274 13.02 3.09 -10.94
C PRO A 274 11.80 3.44 -10.06
N TYR A 275 11.17 2.48 -9.40
CA TYR A 275 9.87 2.68 -8.76
C TYR A 275 9.96 3.38 -7.39
N CYS A 276 11.06 3.20 -6.66
CA CYS A 276 11.30 3.83 -5.35
C CYS A 276 12.21 5.06 -5.39
N ASN A 277 12.33 5.71 -6.56
CA ASN A 277 13.27 6.82 -6.76
C ASN A 277 13.00 8.00 -5.82
N SER A 278 11.74 8.37 -5.58
CA SER A 278 11.39 9.46 -4.66
C SER A 278 11.86 9.17 -3.25
N LEU A 279 11.53 7.97 -2.73
CA LEU A 279 11.93 7.53 -1.40
C LEU A 279 13.46 7.46 -1.24
N TYR A 280 14.17 6.96 -2.26
CA TYR A 280 15.63 6.91 -2.24
C TYR A 280 16.26 8.31 -2.18
N VAL A 281 15.80 9.24 -3.02
CA VAL A 281 16.26 10.63 -3.09
C VAL A 281 15.99 11.36 -1.78
N GLU A 282 14.81 11.17 -1.19
CA GLU A 282 14.42 11.78 0.08
C GLU A 282 15.27 11.26 1.24
N ASN A 283 15.48 9.94 1.31
CA ASN A 283 16.34 9.36 2.34
C ASN A 283 17.79 9.82 2.20
N LEU A 284 18.34 9.92 0.98
CA LEU A 284 19.71 10.41 0.79
C LEU A 284 19.87 11.83 1.34
N MET A 285 18.86 12.68 1.20
CA MET A 285 18.85 14.02 1.79
C MET A 285 18.74 13.97 3.32
N ARG A 286 17.81 13.15 3.85
CA ARG A 286 17.56 13.03 5.29
C ARG A 286 18.76 12.52 6.08
N TYR A 287 19.47 11.53 5.53
CA TYR A 287 20.66 10.95 6.15
C TYR A 287 21.96 11.71 5.83
N GLY A 288 21.87 12.88 5.17
CA GLY A 288 23.05 13.69 4.84
C GLY A 288 23.99 13.06 3.81
N ARG A 289 23.53 12.05 3.06
CA ARG A 289 24.31 11.34 2.02
C ARG A 289 24.34 12.15 0.72
N PHE A 290 24.75 13.42 0.83
CA PHE A 290 24.65 14.40 -0.26
C PHE A 290 25.47 14.06 -1.49
N ARG A 291 26.63 13.43 -1.32
CA ARG A 291 27.46 13.02 -2.46
C ARG A 291 26.74 11.97 -3.33
N GLN A 292 26.18 10.95 -2.70
CA GLN A 292 25.40 9.92 -3.39
C GLN A 292 24.15 10.50 -4.04
N TRP A 293 23.50 11.48 -3.38
CA TRP A 293 22.39 12.22 -3.97
C TRP A 293 22.80 12.91 -5.27
N ILE A 294 23.93 13.61 -5.29
CA ILE A 294 24.43 14.29 -6.49
C ILE A 294 24.79 13.29 -7.59
N ASP A 295 25.51 12.22 -7.24
CA ASP A 295 25.90 11.17 -8.19
C ASP A 295 24.66 10.54 -8.85
N TYR A 296 23.59 10.33 -8.07
CA TYR A 296 22.31 9.84 -8.56
C TYR A 296 21.58 10.86 -9.44
N GLN A 297 21.53 12.14 -9.07
CA GLN A 297 20.93 13.17 -9.94
C GLN A 297 21.69 13.34 -11.26
N LEU A 298 23.01 13.19 -11.24
CA LEU A 298 23.84 13.21 -12.45
C LEU A 298 23.56 12.01 -13.35
N SER A 299 23.36 10.82 -12.79
CA SER A 299 23.05 9.62 -13.59
C SER A 299 21.66 9.71 -14.26
N LEU A 300 20.70 10.38 -13.60
CA LEU A 300 19.39 10.69 -14.18
C LEU A 300 19.42 11.83 -15.21
N GLY A 301 20.55 12.55 -15.33
CA GLY A 301 20.64 13.74 -16.19
C GLY A 301 19.78 14.91 -15.68
N SER A 302 19.50 14.95 -14.37
CA SER A 302 18.64 15.96 -13.76
C SER A 302 19.19 17.37 -13.95
N ASP A 303 18.30 18.32 -14.21
CA ASP A 303 18.66 19.72 -14.40
C ASP A 303 18.78 20.47 -13.05
N PRO A 304 19.95 21.05 -12.71
CA PRO A 304 20.11 21.79 -11.46
C PRO A 304 19.19 23.02 -11.31
N LEU A 305 18.67 23.57 -12.42
CA LEU A 305 17.69 24.66 -12.37
C LEU A 305 16.25 24.17 -12.18
N GLY A 306 15.98 22.87 -12.29
CA GLY A 306 14.68 22.26 -12.01
C GLY A 306 14.36 22.19 -10.51
N PHE A 307 15.39 22.18 -9.66
CA PHE A 307 15.24 22.15 -8.20
C PHE A 307 15.00 23.54 -7.61
N ARG A 308 14.17 23.62 -6.56
CA ARG A 308 13.99 24.89 -5.83
C ARG A 308 15.22 25.14 -4.99
N ALA A 309 15.54 26.42 -4.77
CA ALA A 309 16.72 26.80 -3.98
C ALA A 309 16.68 26.24 -2.55
N LYS A 310 15.49 26.11 -1.97
CA LYS A 310 15.27 25.52 -0.64
C LYS A 310 15.64 24.03 -0.58
N ASP A 311 15.45 23.30 -1.68
CA ASP A 311 15.69 21.86 -1.73
C ASP A 311 17.20 21.56 -1.77
N LEU A 312 18.00 22.43 -2.40
CA LEU A 312 19.47 22.32 -2.45
C LEU A 312 20.18 23.00 -1.26
N GLN A 313 19.44 23.75 -0.43
CA GLN A 313 20.02 24.51 0.68
C GLN A 313 20.71 23.64 1.75
N PRO A 314 20.19 22.45 2.12
CA PRO A 314 20.90 21.54 3.03
C PRO A 314 22.28 21.13 2.48
N ILE A 315 22.35 20.74 1.20
CA ILE A 315 23.60 20.37 0.54
C ILE A 315 24.56 21.56 0.52
N GLU A 316 24.08 22.76 0.19
CA GLU A 316 24.93 23.94 0.17
C GLU A 316 25.52 24.27 1.55
N LYS A 317 24.79 23.99 2.63
CA LYS A 317 25.24 24.24 4.01
C LYS A 317 26.25 23.20 4.48
N GLU A 318 25.97 21.92 4.27
CA GLU A 318 26.70 20.82 4.89
C GLU A 318 27.80 20.24 3.99
N ALA A 319 27.57 20.15 2.68
CA ALA A 319 28.53 19.61 1.71
C ALA A 319 28.59 20.45 0.41
N PRO A 320 28.94 21.75 0.49
CA PRO A 320 28.93 22.66 -0.66
C PRO A 320 29.79 22.17 -1.84
N GLU A 321 30.90 21.48 -1.59
CA GLU A 321 31.77 20.91 -2.62
C GLU A 321 31.07 19.87 -3.49
N SER A 322 30.05 19.16 -2.96
CA SER A 322 29.30 18.16 -3.71
C SER A 322 28.42 18.79 -4.80
N LEU A 323 28.08 20.07 -4.70
CA LEU A 323 27.31 20.77 -5.74
C LEU A 323 28.15 21.19 -6.95
N LEU A 324 29.49 21.19 -6.84
CA LEU A 324 30.36 21.63 -7.93
C LEU A 324 30.16 20.78 -9.20
N PRO A 325 30.25 19.43 -9.17
CA PRO A 325 30.04 18.61 -10.37
C PRO A 325 28.66 18.81 -10.98
N PHE A 326 27.63 18.94 -10.13
CA PHE A 326 26.25 19.10 -10.57
C PHE A 326 26.03 20.39 -11.36
N TYR A 327 26.53 21.51 -10.86
CA TYR A 327 26.42 22.78 -11.57
C TYR A 327 27.32 22.86 -12.80
N HIS A 328 28.55 22.33 -12.75
CA HIS A 328 29.43 22.29 -13.92
C HIS A 328 28.80 21.47 -15.06
N HIS A 329 28.27 20.27 -14.76
CA HIS A 329 27.59 19.44 -15.74
C HIS A 329 26.38 20.16 -16.36
N GLY A 330 25.56 20.81 -15.53
CA GLY A 330 24.43 21.60 -16.02
C GLY A 330 24.85 22.75 -16.95
N VAL A 331 25.94 23.46 -16.64
CA VAL A 331 26.48 24.53 -17.50
C VAL A 331 26.85 23.99 -18.88
N GLU A 332 27.61 22.89 -18.93
CA GLU A 332 28.02 22.27 -20.20
C GLU A 332 26.80 21.85 -21.04
N ASN A 333 25.79 21.20 -20.42
CA ASN A 333 24.56 20.81 -21.10
C ASN A 333 23.82 22.00 -21.71
N TYR A 334 23.76 23.14 -21.01
CA TYR A 334 23.15 24.36 -21.56
C TYR A 334 23.95 24.98 -22.69
N VAL A 335 25.28 24.96 -22.64
CA VAL A 335 26.13 25.45 -23.73
C VAL A 335 25.94 24.59 -24.98
N LEU A 336 25.84 23.27 -24.81
CA LEU A 336 25.60 22.31 -25.90
C LEU A 336 24.26 22.55 -26.63
N SER A 337 23.24 23.08 -25.93
CA SER A 337 21.94 23.41 -26.54
C SER A 337 21.99 24.50 -27.61
N LYS A 338 23.10 25.25 -27.69
CA LYS A 338 23.41 26.27 -28.74
C LYS A 338 22.27 27.26 -29.03
N ASN A 339 21.50 27.63 -28.02
CA ASN A 339 20.45 28.64 -28.13
C ASN A 339 20.59 29.70 -27.03
N ARG A 340 19.98 30.88 -27.26
CA ARG A 340 20.16 32.04 -26.37
C ARG A 340 19.62 31.81 -24.97
N ASP A 341 18.51 31.08 -24.83
CA ASP A 341 17.93 30.79 -23.53
C ASP A 341 18.78 29.81 -22.72
N GLY A 342 19.38 28.82 -23.38
CA GLY A 342 20.40 27.94 -22.82
C GLY A 342 21.58 28.74 -22.29
N TYR A 343 22.10 29.71 -23.05
CA TYR A 343 23.18 30.58 -22.57
C TYR A 343 22.80 31.39 -21.33
N LYS A 344 21.58 31.94 -21.27
CA LYS A 344 21.09 32.62 -20.05
C LYS A 344 21.02 31.67 -18.85
N ARG A 345 20.57 30.43 -19.05
CA ARG A 345 20.51 29.39 -18.01
C ARG A 345 21.92 28.97 -17.55
N ALA A 346 22.86 28.83 -18.48
CA ALA A 346 24.28 28.60 -18.18
C ALA A 346 24.87 29.72 -17.32
N VAL A 347 24.65 30.98 -17.68
CA VAL A 347 25.09 32.15 -16.90
C VAL A 347 24.50 32.14 -15.49
N LYS A 348 23.22 31.75 -15.34
CA LYS A 348 22.58 31.61 -14.02
C LYS A 348 23.27 30.55 -13.15
N LEU A 349 23.65 29.41 -13.72
CA LEU A 349 24.42 28.38 -13.01
C LEU A 349 25.85 28.81 -12.71
N LEU A 350 26.52 29.49 -13.64
CA LEU A 350 27.86 30.05 -13.43
C LEU A 350 27.88 31.06 -12.27
N LYS A 351 26.85 31.91 -12.13
CA LYS A 351 26.71 32.78 -10.96
C LYS A 351 26.56 32.02 -9.64
N ARG A 352 25.86 30.87 -9.65
CA ARG A 352 25.76 29.99 -8.47
C ARG A 352 27.11 29.33 -8.15
N LEU A 353 27.83 28.86 -9.17
CA LEU A 353 29.20 28.34 -9.02
C LEU A 353 30.13 29.40 -8.42
N ALA A 354 30.14 30.63 -8.91
CA ALA A 354 30.98 31.71 -8.38
C ALA A 354 30.77 31.91 -6.87
N LYS A 355 29.50 31.94 -6.43
CA LYS A 355 29.14 32.03 -5.00
C LYS A 355 29.63 30.81 -4.21
N LEU A 356 29.51 29.62 -4.77
CA LEU A 356 29.93 28.36 -4.14
C LEU A 356 31.46 28.28 -3.99
N TYR A 357 32.22 28.66 -5.02
CA TYR A 357 33.68 28.77 -4.97
C TYR A 357 34.15 29.78 -3.94
N LYS A 358 33.49 30.94 -3.85
CA LYS A 358 33.75 31.94 -2.80
C LYS A 358 33.50 31.37 -1.41
N LYS A 359 32.38 30.67 -1.21
CA LYS A 359 32.07 29.99 0.07
C LYS A 359 33.12 28.97 0.47
N LEU A 360 33.65 28.23 -0.51
CA LEU A 360 34.71 27.24 -0.33
C LEU A 360 36.12 27.85 -0.22
N LYS A 361 36.26 29.18 -0.24
CA LYS A 361 37.56 29.91 -0.26
C LYS A 361 38.47 29.51 -1.44
N ARG A 362 37.87 29.24 -2.60
CA ARG A 362 38.54 28.77 -3.83
C ARG A 362 38.39 29.77 -4.99
N GLU A 363 38.46 31.07 -4.70
CA GLU A 363 38.24 32.15 -5.67
C GLU A 363 39.26 32.11 -6.83
N GLN A 364 40.54 31.86 -6.56
CA GLN A 364 41.57 31.69 -7.60
C GLN A 364 41.24 30.56 -8.58
N ARG A 365 40.66 29.44 -8.09
CA ARG A 365 40.24 28.33 -8.95
C ARG A 365 39.03 28.69 -9.80
N TRP A 366 38.14 29.53 -9.27
CA TRP A 366 37.01 30.06 -10.03
C TRP A 366 37.48 30.98 -11.17
N GLU A 367 38.42 31.90 -10.90
CA GLU A 367 39.01 32.80 -11.91
C GLU A 367 39.64 32.00 -13.06
N ALA A 368 40.51 31.04 -12.73
CA ALA A 368 41.12 30.16 -13.72
C ALA A 368 40.07 29.36 -14.53
N TYR A 369 39.00 28.89 -13.88
CA TYR A 369 37.91 28.18 -14.54
C TYR A 369 37.14 29.09 -15.51
N ILE A 370 36.71 30.28 -15.09
CA ILE A 370 35.86 31.14 -15.93
C ILE A 370 36.63 31.70 -17.13
N GLU A 371 37.92 32.00 -16.98
CA GLU A 371 38.80 32.38 -18.09
C GLU A 371 38.97 31.24 -19.09
N THR A 372 39.22 30.02 -18.59
CA THR A 372 39.31 28.82 -19.44
C THR A 372 37.98 28.52 -20.14
N PHE A 373 36.86 28.66 -19.45
CA PHE A 373 35.53 28.45 -20.00
C PHE A 373 35.19 29.47 -21.10
N ALA A 374 35.50 30.76 -20.87
CA ALA A 374 35.27 31.83 -21.83
C ALA A 374 36.17 31.69 -23.07
N SER A 375 37.45 31.34 -22.89
CA SER A 375 38.38 31.12 -24.00
C SER A 375 37.98 29.92 -24.88
N ARG A 376 37.62 28.78 -24.26
CA ARG A 376 37.11 27.59 -24.97
C ARG A 376 35.87 27.89 -25.80
N ASN A 377 34.98 28.74 -25.29
CA ASN A 377 33.73 29.12 -25.95
C ASN A 377 33.79 30.49 -26.65
N SER A 378 34.98 30.97 -27.01
CA SER A 378 35.19 32.30 -27.61
C SER A 378 34.42 32.54 -28.92
N ARG A 379 34.16 31.47 -29.69
CA ARG A 379 33.40 31.53 -30.95
C ARG A 379 31.89 31.75 -30.75
N LEU A 380 31.35 31.44 -29.57
CA LEU A 380 29.94 31.58 -29.25
C LEU A 380 29.62 33.02 -28.82
N ARG A 381 29.51 33.94 -29.77
CA ARG A 381 29.33 35.39 -29.51
C ARG A 381 28.16 35.70 -28.57
N ALA A 382 27.02 35.04 -28.78
CA ALA A 382 25.84 35.22 -27.92
C ALA A 382 26.10 34.78 -26.47
N LEU A 383 26.84 33.67 -26.25
CA LEU A 383 27.24 33.25 -24.91
C LEU A 383 28.19 34.27 -24.27
N GLN A 384 29.17 34.79 -25.02
CA GLN A 384 30.10 35.82 -24.53
C GLN A 384 29.36 37.10 -24.11
N GLU A 385 28.36 37.52 -24.87
CA GLU A 385 27.51 38.67 -24.52
C GLU A 385 26.74 38.42 -23.22
N GLU A 386 26.13 37.24 -23.06
CA GLU A 386 25.41 36.88 -21.83
C GLU A 386 26.37 36.74 -20.62
N LEU A 387 27.63 36.29 -20.82
CA LEU A 387 28.66 36.24 -19.78
C LEU A 387 29.05 37.65 -19.29
N ARG A 388 29.25 38.62 -20.21
CA ARG A 388 29.53 40.03 -19.89
C ARG A 388 28.35 40.70 -19.19
N LYS A 389 27.14 40.52 -19.72
CA LYS A 389 25.89 40.97 -19.06
C LYS A 389 25.73 40.33 -17.68
N GLY A 390 26.24 39.10 -17.53
CA GLY A 390 26.30 38.39 -16.27
C GLY A 390 27.29 38.97 -15.27
N GLY A 391 28.25 39.80 -15.69
CA GLY A 391 29.37 40.26 -14.86
C GLY A 391 30.33 39.13 -14.48
N LEU A 392 30.39 38.07 -15.31
CA LEU A 392 31.28 36.92 -15.08
C LEU A 392 32.65 37.08 -15.75
N ILE A 393 32.73 37.93 -16.78
CA ILE A 393 33.95 38.32 -17.47
C ILE A 393 33.89 39.83 -17.77
N PRO A 394 35.05 40.48 -17.98
CA PRO A 394 35.14 41.90 -18.33
C PRO A 394 34.41 42.31 -19.61
#